data_AF-A0A969VWY8-F1
#
_entry.id   AF-A0A969VWY8-F1
#
_cell.length_a   1.000
_cell.length_b   1.000
_cell.length_c   1.000
_cell.angle_alpha   90.00
_cell.angle_beta   90.00
_cell.angle_gamma   90.00
#
_symmetry.space_group_name_H-M   'P 1'
#
loop_
_entity.id
_entity.type
_entity.pdbx_description
1 polymer ?
#
loop_
_entity_poly.entity_id
_entity_poly.type
_entity_poly.pdbx_seq_one_letter_code
_entity_poly.pdbx_strand_id
1 'polypeptide(L)'
;MLAYVLRRLFLALVTIWAISVVSFVIIQLPPGDFVDAYITNLSASGSVVSQQEAQALREQYGLNQSVWVQYYKWMAKVVVGDFGMSMEWGRPVTEVIGDRLWLTIVISVAAIILTWGIALPIGIYSAVRQYSFADYIFTFVGFVGLAVPNFLLALIIMYFGFTLFDMNVGGLFSAEYQLAPWSWGKVWDLIVHLPLPALILALAGTAQLIRIMRANLLDELRRPYVTTARARGLAEWRVIMKYPVRAALNPFASTIGYLLPFVVSGSIVVSLVLSLPTVGPLLLRALIAQDMFLAGTIVLLLGVLTVIGTFLSDLLLMWIDPRVRAGMHERGSPATRSFRKSIKLRLLLGVQHRRVGRFADRRCQPDRTAAEA
;
A
#
# COMPACT_ATOMS: atom_id res chain seq x y z
N MET A 1 7.36 -9.61 -22.39
CA MET A 1 6.14 -9.61 -21.56
C MET A 1 6.10 -10.84 -20.65
N LEU A 2 6.00 -12.06 -21.20
CA LEU A 2 5.92 -13.29 -20.40
C LEU A 2 7.08 -13.46 -19.40
N ALA A 3 8.34 -13.29 -19.84
CA ALA A 3 9.50 -13.39 -18.95
C ALA A 3 9.52 -12.34 -17.81
N TYR A 4 8.94 -11.15 -18.04
CA TYR A 4 8.81 -10.12 -17.00
C TYR A 4 7.75 -10.52 -15.97
N VAL A 5 6.57 -10.94 -16.45
CA VAL A 5 5.48 -11.42 -15.59
C VAL A 5 5.94 -12.62 -14.77
N LEU A 6 6.60 -13.61 -15.37
CA LEU A 6 7.15 -14.78 -14.66
C LEU A 6 8.18 -14.38 -13.60
N ARG A 7 9.09 -13.45 -13.91
CA ARG A 7 10.05 -12.95 -12.92
C ARG A 7 9.35 -12.23 -11.77
N ARG A 8 8.32 -11.44 -12.05
CA ARG A 8 7.55 -10.71 -11.04
C ARG A 8 6.75 -11.67 -10.16
N LEU A 9 6.13 -12.68 -10.76
CA LEU A 9 5.41 -13.73 -10.05
C LEU A 9 6.35 -14.54 -9.13
N PHE A 10 7.54 -14.89 -9.62
CA PHE A 10 8.54 -15.56 -8.79
C PHE A 10 8.96 -14.70 -7.59
N LEU A 11 9.24 -13.40 -7.80
CA LEU A 11 9.57 -12.48 -6.70
C LEU A 11 8.39 -12.30 -5.73
N ALA A 12 7.15 -12.27 -6.22
CA ALA A 12 5.96 -12.22 -5.39
C ALA A 12 5.84 -13.47 -4.50
N LEU A 13 6.03 -14.66 -5.07
CA LEU A 13 6.01 -15.93 -4.32
C LEU A 13 7.11 -15.99 -3.25
N VAL A 14 8.34 -15.58 -3.59
CA VAL A 14 9.45 -15.52 -2.62
C VAL A 14 9.14 -14.52 -1.50
N THR A 15 8.55 -13.37 -1.82
CA THR A 15 8.15 -12.37 -0.83
C THR A 15 7.05 -12.89 0.08
N ILE A 16 6.01 -13.54 -0.47
CA ILE A 16 4.93 -14.15 0.32
C ILE A 16 5.49 -15.23 1.25
N TRP A 17 6.41 -16.07 0.76
CA TRP A 17 7.08 -17.07 1.59
C TRP A 17 7.91 -16.44 2.72
N ALA A 18 8.63 -15.35 2.44
CA ALA A 18 9.36 -14.63 3.48
C ALA A 18 8.42 -14.02 4.53
N ILE A 19 7.30 -13.42 4.10
CA ILE A 19 6.26 -12.89 4.98
C ILE A 19 5.67 -14.00 5.84
N SER A 20 5.39 -15.17 5.28
CA SER A 20 4.84 -16.27 6.07
C SER A 20 5.79 -16.83 7.11
N VAL A 21 7.10 -16.85 6.82
CA VAL A 21 8.11 -17.16 7.84
C VAL A 21 8.09 -16.11 8.96
N VAL A 22 8.02 -14.82 8.63
CA VAL A 22 7.93 -13.75 9.64
C VAL A 22 6.65 -13.88 10.48
N SER A 23 5.49 -14.09 9.85
CA SER A 23 4.22 -14.33 10.56
C SER A 23 4.30 -15.54 11.48
N PHE A 24 4.93 -16.63 11.03
CA PHE A 24 5.13 -17.82 11.84
C PHE A 24 6.04 -17.55 13.04
N VAL A 25 7.14 -16.82 12.86
CA VAL A 25 7.99 -16.39 13.97
C VAL A 25 7.20 -15.55 14.97
N ILE A 26 6.39 -14.60 14.51
CA ILE A 26 5.50 -13.81 15.38
C ILE A 26 4.58 -14.71 16.19
N ILE A 27 4.04 -15.76 15.58
CA ILE A 27 3.17 -16.73 16.26
C ILE A 27 3.90 -17.46 17.39
N GLN A 28 5.20 -17.73 17.23
CA GLN A 28 6.03 -18.44 18.20
C GLN A 28 6.76 -17.54 19.21
N LEU A 29 6.63 -16.21 19.11
CA LEU A 29 7.33 -15.29 20.00
C LEU A 29 6.88 -15.35 21.48
N PRO A 30 5.59 -15.55 21.82
CA PRO A 30 5.20 -15.63 23.21
C PRO A 30 5.86 -16.81 23.94
N PRO A 31 6.17 -16.66 25.24
CA PRO A 31 6.67 -17.76 26.03
C PRO A 31 5.59 -18.86 26.18
N GLY A 32 6.01 -20.11 26.01
CA GLY A 32 5.12 -21.28 26.02
C GLY A 32 4.77 -21.77 24.62
N ASP A 33 3.86 -22.74 24.55
CA ASP A 33 3.33 -23.25 23.29
C ASP A 33 1.84 -22.89 23.10
N PHE A 34 1.31 -23.15 21.90
CA PHE A 34 -0.11 -22.89 21.59
C PHE A 34 -1.07 -23.56 22.58
N VAL A 35 -0.72 -24.76 23.04
CA VAL A 35 -1.56 -25.56 23.92
C VAL A 35 -1.56 -24.95 25.33
N ASP A 36 -0.45 -24.39 25.80
CA ASP A 36 -0.38 -23.67 27.07
C ASP A 36 -1.35 -22.48 27.10
N ALA A 37 -1.36 -21.68 26.03
CA ALA A 37 -2.26 -20.53 25.90
C ALA A 37 -3.74 -20.94 25.73
N TYR A 38 -4.00 -22.04 25.02
CA TYR A 38 -5.34 -22.61 24.88
C TYR A 38 -5.89 -23.14 26.21
N ILE A 39 -5.08 -23.87 26.97
CA ILE A 39 -5.45 -24.39 28.30
C ILE A 39 -5.69 -23.23 29.26
N THR A 40 -4.83 -22.20 29.22
CA THR A 40 -5.00 -21.00 30.05
C THR A 40 -6.37 -20.34 29.79
N ASN A 41 -6.78 -20.21 28.52
CA ASN A 41 -8.10 -19.68 28.18
C ASN A 41 -9.27 -20.60 28.61
N LEU A 42 -9.15 -21.91 28.42
CA LEU A 42 -10.18 -22.85 28.88
C LEU A 42 -10.32 -22.85 30.40
N SER A 43 -9.20 -22.80 31.12
CA SER A 43 -9.21 -22.70 32.58
C SER A 43 -9.84 -21.39 33.07
N ALA A 44 -9.63 -20.27 32.37
CA ALA A 44 -10.29 -19.00 32.65
C ALA A 44 -11.81 -19.02 32.42
N SER A 45 -12.31 -19.91 31.54
CA SER A 45 -13.74 -20.15 31.30
C SER A 45 -14.32 -21.28 32.16
N GLY A 46 -13.55 -21.78 33.14
CA GLY A 46 -13.99 -22.82 34.09
C GLY A 46 -13.88 -24.26 33.56
N SER A 47 -13.28 -24.46 32.38
CA SER A 47 -13.05 -25.79 31.79
C SER A 47 -11.65 -26.29 32.13
N VAL A 48 -11.55 -27.49 32.69
CA VAL A 48 -10.26 -28.12 33.02
C VAL A 48 -9.88 -29.09 31.91
N VAL A 49 -8.79 -28.78 31.20
CA VAL A 49 -8.20 -29.69 30.21
C VAL A 49 -7.30 -30.68 30.94
N SER A 50 -7.51 -31.98 30.71
CA SER A 50 -6.64 -33.01 31.30
C SER A 50 -5.23 -32.92 30.71
N GLN A 51 -4.19 -33.30 31.47
CA GLN A 51 -2.83 -33.31 30.93
C GLN A 51 -2.66 -34.25 29.73
N GLN A 52 -3.45 -35.33 29.66
CA GLN A 52 -3.44 -36.25 28.51
C GLN A 52 -3.99 -35.57 27.26
N GLU A 53 -5.08 -34.81 27.38
CA GLU A 53 -5.68 -34.05 26.29
C GLU A 53 -4.76 -32.92 25.80
N ALA A 54 -4.10 -32.23 26.73
CA ALA A 54 -3.05 -31.27 26.43
C ALA A 54 -1.92 -31.90 25.59
N GLN A 55 -1.44 -33.08 25.98
CA GLN A 55 -0.35 -33.76 25.28
C GLN A 55 -0.78 -34.28 23.90
N ALA A 56 -2.01 -34.79 23.78
CA ALA A 56 -2.60 -35.17 22.50
C ALA A 56 -2.71 -33.97 21.54
N LEU A 57 -3.11 -32.79 22.04
CA LEU A 57 -3.11 -31.56 21.26
C LEU A 57 -1.68 -31.18 20.82
N ARG A 58 -0.68 -31.26 21.70
CA ARG A 58 0.72 -30.96 21.33
C ARG A 58 1.24 -31.88 20.22
N GLU A 59 0.88 -33.16 20.24
CA GLU A 59 1.22 -34.10 19.17
C GLU A 59 0.49 -33.79 17.86
N GLN A 60 -0.82 -33.47 17.94
CA GLN A 60 -1.64 -33.10 16.79
C GLN A 60 -1.09 -31.87 16.06
N TYR A 61 -0.72 -30.83 16.80
CA TYR A 61 -0.11 -29.61 16.24
C TYR A 61 1.38 -29.78 15.90
N GLY A 62 1.98 -30.92 16.26
CA GLY A 62 3.39 -31.20 16.00
C GLY A 62 4.36 -30.34 16.81
N LEU A 63 3.93 -29.82 17.96
CA LEU A 63 4.73 -28.93 18.82
C LEU A 63 5.98 -29.63 19.38
N ASN A 64 5.95 -30.97 19.47
CA ASN A 64 7.08 -31.80 19.86
C ASN A 64 8.10 -32.04 18.72
N GLN A 65 7.85 -31.51 17.52
CA GLN A 65 8.69 -31.70 16.33
C GLN A 65 9.56 -30.47 16.09
N SER A 66 10.59 -30.60 15.24
CA SER A 66 11.44 -29.46 14.89
C SER A 66 10.63 -28.30 14.29
N VAL A 67 11.09 -27.06 14.52
CA VAL A 67 10.44 -25.81 14.08
C VAL A 67 10.10 -25.83 12.58
N TRP A 68 10.95 -26.45 11.76
CA TRP A 68 10.70 -26.61 10.32
C TRP A 68 9.44 -27.41 10.02
N VAL A 69 9.23 -28.52 10.75
CA VAL A 69 8.04 -29.37 10.55
C VAL A 69 6.78 -28.66 11.02
N GLN A 70 6.88 -27.91 12.12
CA GLN A 70 5.79 -27.06 12.60
C GLN A 70 5.39 -26.02 11.55
N TYR A 71 6.37 -25.34 10.95
CA TYR A 71 6.13 -24.37 9.87
C TYR A 71 5.43 -25.00 8.67
N TYR A 72 5.89 -26.16 8.19
CA TYR A 72 5.25 -26.83 7.06
C TYR A 72 3.82 -27.28 7.36
N LYS A 73 3.55 -27.81 8.56
CA LYS A 73 2.20 -28.18 9.00
C LYS A 73 1.28 -26.97 9.08
N TRP A 74 1.76 -25.86 9.66
CA TRP A 74 1.01 -24.61 9.72
C TRP A 74 0.74 -24.05 8.32
N MET A 75 1.74 -24.01 7.45
CA MET A 75 1.59 -23.55 6.07
C MET A 75 0.61 -24.40 5.27
N ALA A 76 0.62 -25.72 5.45
CA ALA A 76 -0.34 -26.62 4.80
C ALA A 76 -1.78 -26.28 5.18
N LYS A 77 -2.04 -25.95 6.45
CA LYS A 77 -3.36 -25.48 6.93
C LYS A 77 -3.71 -24.11 6.33
N VAL A 78 -2.77 -23.16 6.35
CA VAL A 78 -2.95 -21.81 5.78
C VAL A 78 -3.32 -21.86 4.30
N VAL A 79 -2.70 -22.74 3.51
CA VAL A 79 -2.97 -22.87 2.06
C VAL A 79 -4.39 -23.34 1.78
N VAL A 80 -4.99 -24.14 2.66
CA VAL A 80 -6.41 -24.56 2.56
C VAL A 80 -7.37 -23.60 3.26
N GLY A 81 -6.86 -22.48 3.81
CA GLY A 81 -7.65 -21.45 4.48
C GLY A 81 -7.90 -21.70 5.96
N ASP A 82 -7.25 -22.69 6.58
CA ASP A 82 -7.29 -22.90 8.03
C ASP A 82 -6.16 -22.10 8.71
N PHE A 83 -6.55 -21.01 9.36
CA PHE A 83 -5.65 -20.13 10.12
C PHE A 83 -5.61 -20.43 11.62
N GLY A 84 -6.28 -21.52 12.06
CA GLY A 84 -6.44 -21.87 13.45
C GLY A 84 -7.58 -21.13 14.15
N MET A 85 -7.55 -21.21 15.49
CA MET A 85 -8.58 -20.66 16.36
C MET A 85 -8.09 -19.38 17.04
N SER A 86 -8.94 -18.37 17.04
CA SER A 86 -8.73 -17.16 17.84
C SER A 86 -9.03 -17.49 19.29
N MET A 87 -8.06 -17.24 20.16
CA MET A 87 -8.19 -17.47 21.59
C MET A 87 -9.11 -16.45 22.26
N GLU A 88 -8.99 -15.18 21.85
CA GLU A 88 -9.79 -14.07 22.38
C GLU A 88 -11.28 -14.23 22.03
N TRP A 89 -11.58 -14.77 20.85
CA TRP A 89 -12.96 -14.89 20.35
C TRP A 89 -13.55 -16.29 20.47
N GLY A 90 -12.73 -17.31 20.76
CA GLY A 90 -13.14 -18.71 20.83
C GLY A 90 -13.71 -19.27 19.52
N ARG A 91 -13.31 -18.71 18.36
CA ARG A 91 -13.86 -19.05 17.03
C ARG A 91 -12.74 -19.16 15.98
N PRO A 92 -12.99 -19.81 14.83
CA PRO A 92 -12.03 -19.87 13.74
C PRO A 92 -11.60 -18.47 13.29
N VAL A 93 -10.29 -18.28 13.09
CA VAL A 93 -9.72 -16.98 12.68
C VAL A 93 -10.34 -16.48 11.37
N THR A 94 -10.68 -17.40 10.45
CA THR A 94 -11.39 -17.08 9.20
C THR A 94 -12.70 -16.33 9.42
N GLU A 95 -13.51 -16.77 10.37
CA GLU A 95 -14.80 -16.14 10.71
C GLU A 95 -14.60 -14.77 11.36
N VAL A 96 -13.58 -14.65 12.22
CA VAL A 96 -13.29 -13.38 12.92
C VAL A 96 -12.80 -12.30 11.96
N ILE A 97 -11.94 -12.67 10.99
CA ILE A 97 -11.34 -11.71 10.05
C ILE A 97 -12.25 -11.44 8.83
N GLY A 98 -13.04 -12.42 8.37
CA GLY A 98 -13.74 -12.39 7.07
C GLY A 98 -14.49 -11.09 6.75
N ASP A 99 -15.50 -10.74 7.56
CA ASP A 99 -16.30 -9.53 7.35
C ASP A 99 -15.45 -8.25 7.47
N ARG A 100 -14.50 -8.22 8.41
CA ARG A 100 -13.66 -7.06 8.67
C ARG A 100 -12.65 -6.83 7.54
N LEU A 101 -12.16 -7.89 6.91
CA LEU A 101 -11.25 -7.79 5.76
C LEU A 101 -11.97 -7.16 4.58
N TRP A 102 -13.18 -7.62 4.27
CA TRP A 102 -14.01 -7.04 3.22
C TRP A 102 -14.27 -5.55 3.46
N LEU A 103 -14.73 -5.19 4.66
CA LEU A 103 -14.99 -3.79 5.02
C LEU A 103 -13.72 -2.93 4.94
N THR A 104 -12.58 -3.48 5.36
CA THR A 104 -11.29 -2.80 5.24
C THR A 104 -10.95 -2.52 3.79
N ILE A 105 -11.17 -3.47 2.87
CA ILE A 105 -10.95 -3.28 1.44
C ILE A 105 -11.89 -2.20 0.88
N VAL A 106 -13.19 -2.27 1.18
CA VAL A 106 -14.19 -1.30 0.71
C VAL A 106 -13.84 0.12 1.14
N ILE A 107 -13.55 0.32 2.43
CA ILE A 107 -13.14 1.63 2.98
C ILE A 107 -11.83 2.09 2.35
N SER A 108 -10.86 1.20 2.18
CA SER A 108 -9.56 1.57 1.59
C SER A 108 -9.71 2.02 0.15
N VAL A 109 -10.50 1.30 -0.66
CA VAL A 109 -10.77 1.69 -2.05
C VAL A 109 -11.50 3.02 -2.12
N ALA A 110 -12.54 3.22 -1.29
CA ALA A 110 -13.26 4.49 -1.23
C ALA A 110 -12.34 5.66 -0.83
N ALA A 111 -11.50 5.46 0.19
CA ALA A 111 -10.53 6.46 0.63
C ALA A 111 -9.52 6.78 -0.49
N ILE A 112 -8.98 5.78 -1.19
CA ILE A 112 -8.06 5.98 -2.32
C ILE A 112 -8.72 6.81 -3.43
N ILE A 113 -9.96 6.47 -3.81
CA ILE A 113 -10.70 7.19 -4.85
C ILE A 113 -10.90 8.65 -4.44
N LEU A 114 -11.31 8.91 -3.19
CA LEU A 114 -11.48 10.27 -2.68
C LEU A 114 -10.16 11.01 -2.61
N THR A 115 -9.09 10.38 -2.12
CA THR A 115 -7.75 10.98 -2.05
C THR A 115 -7.29 11.41 -3.43
N TRP A 116 -7.42 10.57 -4.45
CA TRP A 116 -7.01 10.89 -5.81
C TRP A 116 -7.93 11.92 -6.46
N GLY A 117 -9.24 11.77 -6.25
CA GLY A 117 -10.26 12.70 -6.73
C GLY A 117 -10.08 14.12 -6.18
N ILE A 118 -9.51 14.28 -4.99
CA ILE A 118 -9.21 15.58 -4.39
C ILE A 118 -7.78 16.02 -4.74
N ALA A 119 -6.78 15.15 -4.55
CA ALA A 119 -5.38 15.52 -4.66
C ALA A 119 -4.94 15.83 -6.09
N LEU A 120 -5.41 15.07 -7.08
CA LEU A 120 -5.00 15.25 -8.47
C LEU A 120 -5.51 16.57 -9.05
N PRO A 121 -6.82 16.92 -8.95
CA PRO A 121 -7.29 18.20 -9.47
C PRO A 121 -6.64 19.40 -8.78
N ILE A 122 -6.51 19.36 -7.45
CA ILE A 122 -5.88 20.45 -6.70
C ILE A 122 -4.40 20.58 -7.08
N GLY A 123 -3.66 19.46 -7.10
CA GLY A 123 -2.24 19.45 -7.48
C GLY A 123 -1.99 19.93 -8.92
N ILE A 124 -2.84 19.52 -9.87
CA ILE A 124 -2.76 20.00 -11.26
C ILE A 124 -3.07 21.49 -11.34
N TYR A 125 -4.14 21.94 -10.69
CA TYR A 125 -4.52 23.35 -10.67
C TYR A 125 -3.39 24.22 -10.08
N SER A 126 -2.85 23.83 -8.93
CA SER A 126 -1.76 24.53 -8.24
C SER A 126 -0.49 24.62 -9.08
N ALA A 127 -0.15 23.60 -9.85
CA ALA A 127 1.04 23.64 -10.72
C ALA A 127 0.82 24.49 -11.98
N VAL A 128 -0.37 24.43 -12.59
CA VAL A 128 -0.68 25.23 -13.78
C VAL A 128 -0.82 26.72 -13.43
N ARG A 129 -1.40 27.04 -12.27
CA ARG A 129 -1.54 28.40 -11.74
C ARG A 129 -0.63 28.64 -10.54
N GLN A 130 0.65 28.33 -10.72
CA GLN A 130 1.68 28.57 -9.71
C GLN A 130 1.64 30.02 -9.19
N TYR A 131 1.79 30.19 -7.88
CA TYR A 131 1.77 31.50 -7.19
C TYR A 131 0.42 32.25 -7.24
N SER A 132 -0.65 31.59 -7.67
CA SER A 132 -2.00 32.16 -7.53
C SER A 132 -2.47 32.14 -6.06
N PHE A 133 -3.43 32.99 -5.73
CA PHE A 133 -4.04 33.00 -4.40
C PHE A 133 -4.59 31.63 -3.98
N ALA A 134 -5.23 30.92 -4.92
CA ALA A 134 -5.73 29.56 -4.68
C ALA A 134 -4.59 28.54 -4.46
N ASP A 135 -3.45 28.66 -5.15
CA ASP A 135 -2.26 27.82 -4.88
C ASP A 135 -1.74 28.03 -3.45
N TYR A 136 -1.71 29.28 -2.98
CA TYR A 136 -1.35 29.58 -1.59
C TYR A 136 -2.35 28.99 -0.58
N ILE A 137 -3.66 29.09 -0.84
CA ILE A 137 -4.69 28.48 0.02
C ILE A 137 -4.50 26.96 0.09
N PHE A 138 -4.41 26.27 -1.05
CA PHE A 138 -4.27 24.82 -1.07
C PHE A 138 -2.96 24.36 -0.43
N THR A 139 -1.88 25.13 -0.61
CA THR A 139 -0.60 24.88 0.05
C THR A 139 -0.71 25.05 1.56
N PHE A 140 -1.34 26.12 2.03
CA PHE A 140 -1.56 26.39 3.46
C PHE A 140 -2.42 25.30 4.11
N VAL A 141 -3.59 25.00 3.51
CA VAL A 141 -4.47 23.90 3.97
C VAL A 141 -3.73 22.57 3.93
N GLY A 142 -2.92 22.33 2.91
CA GLY A 142 -2.06 21.15 2.82
C GLY A 142 -1.00 21.09 3.91
N PHE A 143 -0.45 22.21 4.38
CA PHE A 143 0.48 22.24 5.51
C PHE A 143 -0.23 21.95 6.84
N VAL A 144 -1.40 22.56 7.06
CA VAL A 144 -2.24 22.26 8.23
C VAL A 144 -2.59 20.78 8.25
N GLY A 145 -3.02 20.22 7.12
CA GLY A 145 -3.37 18.80 7.00
C GLY A 145 -2.22 17.83 7.26
N LEU A 146 -0.95 18.22 7.01
CA LEU A 146 0.20 17.40 7.40
C LEU A 146 0.64 17.61 8.86
N ALA A 147 0.35 18.78 9.44
CA ALA A 147 0.72 19.08 10.82
C ALA A 147 -0.25 18.45 11.83
N VAL A 148 -1.52 18.28 11.45
CA VAL A 148 -2.57 17.71 12.31
C VAL A 148 -2.56 16.18 12.21
N PRO A 149 -2.44 15.45 13.34
CA PRO A 149 -2.57 13.99 13.34
C PRO A 149 -3.93 13.54 12.83
N ASN A 150 -3.98 12.48 12.00
CA ASN A 150 -5.21 12.03 11.35
C ASN A 150 -6.33 11.66 12.33
N PHE A 151 -5.99 11.02 13.45
CA PHE A 151 -6.97 10.67 14.48
C PHE A 151 -7.54 11.91 15.17
N LEU A 152 -6.75 12.97 15.33
CA LEU A 152 -7.21 14.23 15.91
C LEU A 152 -8.15 14.94 14.94
N LEU A 153 -7.82 14.95 13.64
CA LEU A 153 -8.73 15.45 12.61
C LEU A 153 -10.06 14.67 12.62
N ALA A 154 -10.01 13.34 12.77
CA ALA A 154 -11.20 12.51 12.91
C ALA A 154 -12.04 12.91 14.13
N LEU A 155 -11.41 13.12 15.30
CA LEU A 155 -12.07 13.58 16.52
C LEU A 155 -12.73 14.95 16.35
N ILE A 156 -12.04 15.91 15.72
CA ILE A 156 -12.58 17.25 15.46
C ILE A 156 -13.81 17.14 14.55
N ILE A 157 -13.71 16.42 13.44
CA ILE A 157 -14.83 16.23 12.50
C ILE A 157 -15.99 15.50 13.19
N MET A 158 -15.71 14.50 14.01
CA MET A 158 -16.73 13.79 14.79
C MET A 158 -17.43 14.71 15.79
N TYR A 159 -16.68 15.51 16.54
CA TYR A 159 -17.22 16.43 17.54
C TYR A 159 -18.11 17.51 16.89
N PHE A 160 -17.63 18.18 15.85
CA PHE A 160 -18.42 19.21 15.15
C PHE A 160 -19.55 18.61 14.32
N GLY A 161 -19.35 17.43 13.72
CA GLY A 161 -20.39 16.68 13.01
C GLY A 161 -21.56 16.34 13.92
N PHE A 162 -21.27 15.85 15.12
CA PHE A 162 -22.28 15.56 16.13
C PHE A 162 -22.93 16.83 16.68
N THR A 163 -22.14 17.80 17.15
CA THR A 163 -22.68 19.00 17.85
C THR A 163 -23.41 19.98 16.94
N LEU A 164 -23.03 20.11 15.67
CA LEU A 164 -23.63 21.07 14.74
C LEU A 164 -24.68 20.46 13.81
N PHE A 165 -24.56 19.17 13.49
CA PHE A 165 -25.35 18.52 12.44
C PHE A 165 -26.08 17.25 12.91
N ASP A 166 -25.96 16.88 14.19
CA ASP A 166 -26.51 15.64 14.77
C ASP A 166 -26.12 14.38 13.95
N MET A 167 -24.93 14.42 13.34
CA MET A 167 -24.46 13.34 12.48
C MET A 167 -23.85 12.22 13.32
N ASN A 168 -24.24 10.98 13.03
CA ASN A 168 -23.52 9.82 13.53
C ASN A 168 -22.29 9.57 12.66
N VAL A 169 -21.15 10.11 13.10
CA VAL A 169 -19.87 10.04 12.38
C VAL A 169 -19.15 8.70 12.62
N GLY A 170 -19.55 7.94 13.65
CA GLY A 170 -18.94 6.67 14.03
C GLY A 170 -19.60 5.46 13.36
N GLY A 171 -18.79 4.43 13.10
CA GLY A 171 -19.23 3.18 12.51
C GLY A 171 -19.43 3.24 10.99
N LEU A 172 -19.94 2.13 10.45
CA LEU A 172 -20.27 1.97 9.02
C LEU A 172 -21.72 1.57 8.77
N PHE A 173 -22.46 1.34 9.85
CA PHE A 173 -23.81 0.83 9.79
C PHE A 173 -24.67 1.49 10.87
N SER A 174 -25.93 1.72 10.54
CA SER A 174 -26.95 2.06 11.53
C SER A 174 -27.17 0.90 12.51
N ALA A 175 -27.72 1.19 13.69
CA ALA A 175 -27.88 0.21 14.76
C ALA A 175 -28.63 -1.06 14.33
N GLU A 176 -29.61 -0.93 13.44
CA GLU A 176 -30.37 -2.05 12.86
C GLU A 176 -29.48 -3.00 12.04
N TYR A 177 -28.57 -2.45 11.24
CA TYR A 177 -27.78 -3.24 10.29
C TYR A 177 -26.43 -3.73 10.83
N GLN A 178 -25.99 -3.26 12.01
CA GLN A 178 -24.70 -3.66 12.59
C GLN A 178 -24.53 -5.18 12.71
N LEU A 179 -25.52 -5.88 13.26
CA LEU A 179 -25.51 -7.33 13.46
C LEU A 179 -26.42 -8.09 12.47
N ALA A 180 -27.12 -7.38 11.60
CA ALA A 180 -27.97 -8.01 10.58
C ALA A 180 -27.13 -8.78 9.55
N PRO A 181 -27.63 -9.89 9.00
CA PRO A 181 -26.98 -10.58 7.88
C PRO A 181 -26.88 -9.66 6.65
N TRP A 182 -25.98 -10.00 5.73
CA TRP A 182 -25.83 -9.25 4.48
C TRP A 182 -27.12 -9.27 3.65
N SER A 183 -27.62 -8.08 3.34
CA SER A 183 -28.81 -7.84 2.52
C SER A 183 -28.59 -6.59 1.66
N TRP A 184 -29.42 -6.39 0.63
CA TRP A 184 -29.37 -5.16 -0.17
C TRP A 184 -29.60 -3.91 0.67
N GLY A 185 -30.45 -3.99 1.70
CA GLY A 185 -30.65 -2.91 2.68
C GLY A 185 -29.34 -2.58 3.43
N LYS A 186 -28.62 -3.59 3.91
CA LYS A 186 -27.33 -3.42 4.58
C LYS A 186 -26.25 -2.84 3.66
N VAL A 187 -26.24 -3.22 2.39
CA VAL A 187 -25.30 -2.65 1.39
C VAL A 187 -25.60 -1.17 1.14
N TRP A 188 -26.87 -0.80 1.01
CA TRP A 188 -27.25 0.60 0.85
C TRP A 188 -26.91 1.43 2.10
N ASP A 189 -27.20 0.90 3.29
CA ASP A 189 -26.84 1.53 4.56
C ASP A 189 -25.32 1.77 4.65
N LEU A 190 -24.50 0.79 4.25
CA LEU A 190 -23.05 0.95 4.15
C LEU A 190 -22.67 2.09 3.20
N ILE A 191 -23.24 2.16 2.00
CA ILE A 191 -22.93 3.20 1.00
C ILE A 191 -23.24 4.60 1.53
N VAL A 192 -24.30 4.74 2.33
CA VAL A 192 -24.69 6.03 2.93
C VAL A 192 -23.73 6.45 4.05
N HIS A 193 -23.25 5.50 4.86
CA HIS A 193 -22.37 5.80 6.00
C HIS A 193 -20.86 5.82 5.63
N LEU A 194 -20.47 5.21 4.52
CA LEU A 194 -19.08 5.12 4.04
C LEU A 194 -18.39 6.47 3.71
N PRO A 195 -19.05 7.49 3.13
CA PRO A 195 -18.38 8.67 2.60
C PRO A 195 -17.60 9.45 3.65
N LEU A 196 -18.15 9.58 4.86
CA LEU A 196 -17.52 10.38 5.91
C LEU A 196 -16.26 9.71 6.50
N PRO A 197 -16.29 8.44 6.94
CA PRO A 197 -15.08 7.72 7.31
C PRO A 197 -14.05 7.66 6.17
N ALA A 198 -14.50 7.41 4.93
CA ALA A 198 -13.61 7.38 3.77
C ALA A 198 -12.96 8.75 3.50
N LEU A 199 -13.70 9.86 3.67
CA LEU A 199 -13.18 11.21 3.52
C LEU A 199 -12.15 11.53 4.60
N ILE A 200 -12.41 11.20 5.87
CA ILE A 200 -11.46 11.40 6.97
C ILE A 200 -10.15 10.66 6.69
N LEU A 201 -10.24 9.39 6.26
CA LEU A 201 -9.08 8.61 5.85
C LEU A 201 -8.40 9.17 4.60
N ALA A 202 -9.16 9.73 3.67
CA ALA A 202 -8.63 10.29 2.44
C ALA A 202 -7.83 11.57 2.69
N LEU A 203 -8.27 12.43 3.62
CA LEU A 203 -7.61 13.70 3.95
C LEU A 203 -6.17 13.50 4.44
N ALA A 204 -5.92 12.42 5.17
CA ALA A 204 -4.61 12.03 5.69
C ALA A 204 -3.49 12.00 4.63
N GLY A 205 -3.79 11.45 3.44
CA GLY A 205 -2.84 11.33 2.33
C GLY A 205 -2.94 12.44 1.28
N THR A 206 -4.06 13.17 1.26
CA THR A 206 -4.38 14.14 0.22
C THR A 206 -3.35 15.27 0.17
N ALA A 207 -2.98 15.84 1.32
CA ALA A 207 -2.06 16.96 1.40
C ALA A 207 -0.65 16.64 0.85
N GLN A 208 -0.16 15.42 1.10
CA GLN A 208 1.12 14.96 0.56
C GLN A 208 1.04 14.76 -0.95
N LEU A 209 -0.05 14.14 -1.43
CA LEU A 209 -0.25 13.84 -2.84
C LEU A 209 -0.46 15.09 -3.69
N ILE A 210 -1.12 16.13 -3.17
CA ILE A 210 -1.22 17.45 -3.83
C ILE A 210 0.19 17.99 -4.14
N ARG A 211 1.10 17.94 -3.17
CA ARG A 211 2.47 18.46 -3.31
C ARG A 211 3.29 17.64 -4.27
N ILE A 212 3.20 16.32 -4.20
CA ILE A 212 3.87 15.42 -5.15
C ILE A 212 3.38 15.71 -6.57
N MET A 213 2.07 15.88 -6.76
CA MET A 213 1.49 16.13 -8.09
C MET A 213 1.94 17.49 -8.61
N ARG A 214 1.90 18.51 -7.75
CA ARG A 214 2.34 19.87 -8.07
C ARG A 214 3.82 19.89 -8.47
N ALA A 215 4.70 19.26 -7.68
CA ALA A 215 6.13 19.20 -7.95
C ALA A 215 6.43 18.47 -9.27
N ASN A 216 5.89 17.27 -9.45
CA ASN A 216 6.07 16.48 -10.68
C ASN A 216 5.56 17.23 -11.91
N LEU A 217 4.40 17.90 -11.80
CA LEU A 217 3.84 18.63 -12.93
C LEU A 217 4.65 19.89 -13.26
N LEU A 218 5.18 20.61 -12.27
CA LEU A 218 6.05 21.76 -12.51
C LEU A 218 7.33 21.38 -13.25
N ASP A 219 7.93 20.24 -12.94
CA ASP A 219 9.10 19.74 -13.65
C ASP A 219 8.77 19.36 -15.10
N GLU A 220 7.63 18.71 -15.32
CA GLU A 220 7.21 18.27 -16.66
C GLU A 220 6.70 19.42 -17.54
N LEU A 221 6.11 20.47 -16.96
CA LEU A 221 5.65 21.67 -17.69
C LEU A 221 6.80 22.43 -18.38
N ARG A 222 8.04 22.29 -17.89
CA ARG A 222 9.24 22.96 -18.41
C ARG A 222 9.95 22.16 -19.50
N ARG A 223 9.43 20.99 -19.89
CA ARG A 223 10.08 20.11 -20.87
C ARG A 223 9.87 20.59 -22.32
N PRO A 224 10.85 20.38 -23.22
CA PRO A 224 10.77 20.83 -24.62
C PRO A 224 9.53 20.33 -25.38
N TYR A 225 9.05 19.11 -25.11
CA TYR A 225 7.88 18.57 -25.80
C TYR A 225 6.59 19.35 -25.48
N VAL A 226 6.52 20.04 -24.33
CA VAL A 226 5.40 20.92 -23.97
C VAL A 226 5.46 22.19 -24.81
N THR A 227 6.64 22.80 -24.94
CA THR A 227 6.87 23.97 -25.80
C THR A 227 6.56 23.65 -27.26
N THR A 228 6.99 22.50 -27.77
CA THR A 228 6.65 22.05 -29.12
C THR A 228 5.14 21.86 -29.29
N ALA A 229 4.45 21.27 -28.31
CA ALA A 229 3.00 21.09 -28.35
C ALA A 229 2.25 22.43 -28.38
N ARG A 230 2.71 23.43 -27.62
CA ARG A 230 2.18 24.81 -27.65
C ARG A 230 2.45 25.49 -28.99
N ALA A 231 3.67 25.35 -29.54
CA ALA A 231 4.04 25.92 -30.83
C ALA A 231 3.21 25.35 -32.00
N ARG A 232 2.70 24.12 -31.87
CA ARG A 232 1.76 23.51 -32.83
C ARG A 232 0.32 24.02 -32.71
N GLY A 233 0.04 25.00 -31.85
CA GLY A 233 -1.28 25.62 -31.70
C GLY A 233 -2.31 24.75 -30.96
N LEU A 234 -1.87 23.73 -30.22
CA LEU A 234 -2.79 22.92 -29.41
C LEU A 234 -3.34 23.76 -28.24
N ALA A 235 -4.64 23.63 -27.97
CA ALA A 235 -5.28 24.28 -26.82
C ALA A 235 -4.57 23.89 -25.49
N GLU A 236 -4.37 24.86 -24.60
CA GLU A 236 -3.54 24.71 -23.38
C GLU A 236 -4.00 23.52 -22.51
N TRP A 237 -5.31 23.34 -22.32
CA TRP A 237 -5.87 22.18 -21.61
C TRP A 237 -5.45 20.84 -22.24
N ARG A 238 -5.50 20.75 -23.57
CA ARG A 238 -5.11 19.54 -24.31
C ARG A 238 -3.61 19.31 -24.22
N VAL A 239 -2.80 20.38 -24.25
CA VAL A 239 -1.36 20.28 -24.04
C VAL A 239 -1.06 19.72 -22.65
N ILE A 240 -1.64 20.32 -21.60
CA ILE A 240 -1.37 19.93 -20.21
C ILE A 240 -1.84 18.52 -19.90
N MET A 241 -3.10 18.19 -20.20
CA MET A 241 -3.68 16.90 -19.80
C MET A 241 -3.10 15.72 -20.58
N LYS A 242 -2.78 15.91 -21.87
CA LYS A 242 -2.30 14.82 -22.73
C LYS A 242 -0.84 14.47 -22.50
N TYR A 243 0.00 15.46 -22.17
CA TYR A 243 1.45 15.28 -22.14
C TYR A 243 2.04 15.33 -20.71
N PRO A 244 2.21 16.50 -20.05
CA PRO A 244 2.88 16.57 -18.76
C PRO A 244 2.06 15.95 -17.61
N VAL A 245 0.72 16.02 -17.60
CA VAL A 245 -0.08 15.36 -16.55
C VAL A 245 0.08 13.84 -16.61
N ARG A 246 0.02 13.25 -17.81
CA ARG A 246 0.23 11.80 -17.98
C ARG A 246 1.59 11.35 -17.45
N ALA A 247 2.64 12.13 -17.70
CA ALA A 247 3.98 11.84 -17.18
C ALA A 247 4.07 12.03 -15.65
N ALA A 248 3.48 13.11 -15.13
CA ALA A 248 3.48 13.43 -13.71
C ALA A 248 2.67 12.44 -12.84
N LEU A 249 1.75 11.68 -13.45
CA LEU A 249 0.98 10.60 -12.80
C LEU A 249 1.78 9.30 -12.60
N ASN A 250 2.93 9.14 -13.26
CA ASN A 250 3.71 7.89 -13.16
C ASN A 250 4.02 7.50 -11.70
N PRO A 251 4.48 8.40 -10.81
CA PRO A 251 4.72 8.04 -9.41
C PRO A 251 3.46 7.66 -8.64
N PHE A 252 2.29 8.20 -9.02
CA PHE A 252 1.01 7.89 -8.36
C PHE A 252 0.56 6.46 -8.64
N ALA A 253 0.76 6.00 -9.88
CA ALA A 253 0.54 4.61 -10.24
C ALA A 253 1.34 3.63 -9.36
N SER A 254 2.60 3.99 -9.06
CA SER A 254 3.49 3.23 -8.16
C SER A 254 2.98 3.16 -6.72
N THR A 255 2.29 4.21 -6.25
CA THR A 255 1.81 4.28 -4.85
C THR A 255 0.59 3.42 -4.56
N ILE A 256 -0.18 3.03 -5.59
CA ILE A 256 -1.33 2.11 -5.42
C ILE A 256 -0.90 0.85 -4.67
N GLY A 257 0.30 0.34 -4.96
CA GLY A 257 0.72 -0.95 -4.42
C GLY A 257 0.93 -0.98 -2.91
N TYR A 258 1.20 0.18 -2.33
CA TYR A 258 1.37 0.36 -0.89
C TYR A 258 0.16 1.02 -0.23
N LEU A 259 -0.76 1.58 -1.01
CA LEU A 259 -1.93 2.28 -0.49
C LEU A 259 -2.86 1.34 0.28
N LEU A 260 -3.12 0.12 -0.19
CA LEU A 260 -3.97 -0.84 0.53
C LEU A 260 -3.41 -1.17 1.92
N PRO A 261 -2.15 -1.64 2.07
CA PRO A 261 -1.54 -1.87 3.39
C PRO A 261 -1.44 -0.62 4.25
N PHE A 262 -1.12 0.53 3.63
CA PHE A 262 -1.00 1.80 4.33
C PHE A 262 -2.33 2.25 4.91
N VAL A 263 -3.45 2.08 4.18
CA VAL A 263 -4.76 2.39 4.73
C VAL A 263 -5.08 1.43 5.88
N VAL A 264 -4.75 0.14 5.80
CA VAL A 264 -5.03 -0.75 6.96
C VAL A 264 -4.16 -0.42 8.17
N SER A 265 -2.86 -0.19 8.00
CA SER A 265 -1.91 0.06 9.09
C SER A 265 -2.02 1.48 9.65
N GLY A 266 -2.12 2.49 8.79
CA GLY A 266 -2.23 3.90 9.15
C GLY A 266 -3.61 4.30 9.68
N SER A 267 -4.64 3.49 9.42
CA SER A 267 -5.99 3.70 9.96
C SER A 267 -6.26 3.00 11.27
N ILE A 268 -5.31 2.30 11.92
CA ILE A 268 -5.63 1.59 13.18
C ILE A 268 -6.22 2.56 14.21
N VAL A 269 -5.51 3.67 14.47
CA VAL A 269 -5.95 4.68 15.44
C VAL A 269 -7.22 5.40 14.98
N VAL A 270 -7.29 5.76 13.69
CA VAL A 270 -8.48 6.42 13.12
C VAL A 270 -9.70 5.51 13.17
N SER A 271 -9.54 4.22 12.88
CA SER A 271 -10.59 3.20 12.94
C SER A 271 -11.06 2.95 14.37
N LEU A 272 -10.17 3.05 15.36
CA LEU A 272 -10.56 2.99 16.77
C LEU A 272 -11.41 4.20 17.16
N VAL A 273 -10.95 5.41 16.81
CA VAL A 273 -11.67 6.65 17.09
C VAL A 273 -13.05 6.65 16.44
N LEU A 274 -13.13 6.23 15.17
CA LEU A 274 -14.37 6.16 14.42
C LEU A 274 -15.17 4.87 14.68
N SER A 275 -14.72 4.00 15.60
CA SER A 275 -15.35 2.70 15.89
C SER A 275 -15.65 1.85 14.64
N LEU A 276 -14.73 1.85 13.67
CA LEU A 276 -14.89 1.13 12.41
C LEU A 276 -14.62 -0.37 12.59
N PRO A 277 -15.47 -1.26 12.03
CA PRO A 277 -15.27 -2.70 12.06
C PRO A 277 -14.21 -3.16 11.03
N THR A 278 -12.97 -2.70 11.17
CA THR A 278 -11.85 -3.03 10.27
C THR A 278 -10.85 -3.99 10.91
N VAL A 279 -9.91 -4.47 10.10
CA VAL A 279 -8.82 -5.37 10.54
C VAL A 279 -7.83 -4.65 11.47
N GLY A 280 -7.73 -3.32 11.38
CA GLY A 280 -6.79 -2.53 12.19
C GLY A 280 -7.03 -2.63 13.70
N PRO A 281 -8.23 -2.24 14.21
CA PRO A 281 -8.61 -2.42 15.60
C PRO A 281 -8.53 -3.88 16.07
N LEU A 282 -8.87 -4.82 15.18
CA LEU A 282 -8.79 -6.25 15.45
C LEU A 282 -7.34 -6.70 15.71
N LEU A 283 -6.39 -6.23 14.90
CA LEU A 283 -4.97 -6.49 15.08
C LEU A 283 -4.49 -5.95 16.43
N LEU A 284 -4.84 -4.71 16.78
CA LEU A 284 -4.43 -4.13 18.05
C LEU A 284 -4.96 -4.96 19.23
N ARG A 285 -6.24 -5.34 19.19
CA ARG A 285 -6.83 -6.18 20.24
C ARG A 285 -6.16 -7.56 20.32
N ALA A 286 -5.87 -8.19 19.18
CA ALA A 286 -5.16 -9.47 19.13
C ALA A 286 -3.77 -9.37 19.75
N LEU A 287 -3.03 -8.28 19.49
CA LEU A 287 -1.71 -8.06 20.07
C LEU A 287 -1.76 -7.83 21.59
N ILE A 288 -2.75 -7.07 22.08
CA ILE A 288 -2.95 -6.81 23.52
C ILE A 288 -3.37 -8.10 24.25
N ALA A 289 -4.31 -8.85 23.67
CA ALA A 289 -4.81 -10.11 24.22
C ALA A 289 -3.84 -11.29 24.00
N GLN A 290 -2.71 -11.04 23.37
CA GLN A 290 -1.73 -12.06 22.95
C GLN A 290 -2.33 -13.21 22.11
N ASP A 291 -3.37 -12.93 21.34
CA ASP A 291 -3.95 -13.86 20.36
C ASP A 291 -3.08 -13.91 19.10
N MET A 292 -2.02 -14.70 19.16
CA MET A 292 -1.01 -14.75 18.12
C MET A 292 -1.48 -15.37 16.81
N PHE A 293 -2.43 -16.31 16.85
CA PHE A 293 -3.01 -16.89 15.62
C PHE A 293 -3.76 -15.81 14.84
N LEU A 294 -4.56 -15.02 15.54
CA LEU A 294 -5.26 -13.90 14.94
C LEU A 294 -4.29 -12.82 14.45
N ALA A 295 -3.35 -12.39 15.29
CA ALA A 295 -2.37 -11.35 14.94
C ALA A 295 -1.46 -11.77 13.77
N GLY A 296 -0.86 -12.96 13.85
CA GLY A 296 0.03 -13.50 12.81
C GLY A 296 -0.68 -13.70 11.47
N THR A 297 -1.95 -14.13 11.50
CA THR A 297 -2.79 -14.24 10.30
C THR A 297 -3.08 -12.87 9.69
N ILE A 298 -3.44 -11.88 10.50
CA ILE A 298 -3.66 -10.52 10.01
C ILE A 298 -2.37 -9.99 9.34
N VAL A 299 -1.21 -10.15 9.99
CA VAL A 299 0.09 -9.74 9.41
C VAL A 299 0.37 -10.46 8.08
N LEU A 300 0.09 -11.77 8.01
CA LEU A 300 0.25 -12.55 6.78
C LEU A 300 -0.65 -12.00 5.67
N LEU A 301 -1.94 -11.79 5.95
CA LEU A 301 -2.92 -11.29 4.99
C LEU A 301 -2.57 -9.87 4.51
N LEU A 302 -2.13 -8.99 5.40
CA LEU A 302 -1.66 -7.65 5.03
C LEU A 302 -0.43 -7.71 4.13
N GLY A 303 0.51 -8.60 4.44
CA GLY A 303 1.69 -8.83 3.60
C GLY A 303 1.31 -9.37 2.21
N VAL A 304 0.41 -10.34 2.14
CA VAL A 304 -0.11 -10.86 0.87
C VAL A 304 -0.83 -9.76 0.08
N LEU A 305 -1.68 -8.97 0.71
CA LEU A 305 -2.33 -7.82 0.09
C LEU A 305 -1.32 -6.77 -0.40
N THR A 306 -0.20 -6.57 0.31
CA THR A 306 0.90 -5.70 -0.13
C THR A 306 1.54 -6.21 -1.42
N VAL A 307 1.80 -7.52 -1.50
CA VAL A 307 2.38 -8.13 -2.69
C VAL A 307 1.42 -8.06 -3.88
N ILE A 308 0.13 -8.33 -3.66
CA ILE A 308 -0.92 -8.18 -4.68
C ILE A 308 -1.01 -6.72 -5.13
N GLY A 309 -1.07 -5.78 -4.21
CA GLY A 309 -1.11 -4.35 -4.51
C GLY A 309 0.10 -3.92 -5.35
N THR A 310 1.30 -4.32 -4.94
CA THR A 310 2.54 -4.01 -5.67
C THR A 310 2.50 -4.56 -7.09
N PHE A 311 2.03 -5.80 -7.25
CA PHE A 311 1.85 -6.40 -8.57
C PHE A 311 0.84 -5.63 -9.44
N LEU A 312 -0.30 -5.23 -8.88
CA LEU A 312 -1.29 -4.40 -9.59
C LEU A 312 -0.70 -3.03 -10.00
N SER A 313 0.10 -2.44 -9.12
CA SER A 313 0.80 -1.18 -9.39
C SER A 313 1.78 -1.30 -10.55
N ASP A 314 2.55 -2.39 -10.62
CA ASP A 314 3.45 -2.66 -11.74
C ASP A 314 2.70 -2.81 -13.08
N LEU A 315 1.53 -3.46 -13.06
CA LEU A 315 0.68 -3.59 -14.24
C LEU A 315 0.13 -2.23 -14.70
N LEU A 316 -0.30 -1.40 -13.75
CA LEU A 316 -0.85 -0.08 -14.04
C LEU A 316 0.23 0.88 -14.57
N LEU A 317 1.44 0.85 -14.00
CA LEU A 317 2.61 1.56 -14.53
C LEU A 317 2.92 1.18 -15.98
N MET A 318 2.85 -0.11 -16.29
CA MET A 318 3.09 -0.64 -17.62
C MET A 318 2.02 -0.24 -18.64
N TRP A 319 0.81 0.10 -18.17
CA TRP A 319 -0.27 0.63 -19.00
C TRP A 319 -0.15 2.14 -19.22
N ILE A 320 0.20 2.90 -18.18
CA ILE A 320 0.34 4.37 -18.25
C ILE A 320 1.57 4.78 -19.06
N ASP A 321 2.73 4.14 -18.84
CA ASP A 321 3.98 4.49 -19.48
C ASP A 321 4.47 3.41 -20.48
N PRO A 322 4.33 3.64 -21.80
CA PRO A 322 4.85 2.72 -22.82
C PRO A 322 6.39 2.68 -22.87
N ARG A 323 7.13 3.61 -22.26
CA ARG A 323 8.61 3.57 -22.18
C ARG A 323 9.10 2.42 -21.31
N VAL A 324 8.35 2.06 -20.27
CA VAL A 324 8.60 0.86 -19.46
C VAL A 324 8.53 -0.40 -20.35
N ARG A 325 7.67 -0.39 -21.37
CA ARG A 325 7.58 -1.45 -22.40
C ARG A 325 8.77 -1.44 -23.36
N ALA A 326 9.26 -0.26 -23.75
CA ALA A 326 10.36 -0.09 -24.71
C ALA A 326 11.75 -0.43 -24.13
N GLY A 327 12.02 -0.09 -22.87
CA GLY A 327 13.27 -0.49 -22.18
C GLY A 327 13.45 -2.02 -22.06
N MET A 328 12.38 -2.80 -22.24
CA MET A 328 12.46 -4.26 -22.35
C MET A 328 12.94 -4.76 -23.72
N HIS A 329 12.77 -3.99 -24.80
CA HIS A 329 13.27 -4.36 -26.13
C HIS A 329 14.78 -4.16 -26.25
N GLU A 330 15.35 -3.13 -25.63
CA GLU A 330 16.79 -2.85 -25.73
C GLU A 330 17.67 -3.86 -24.95
N ARG A 331 17.17 -4.45 -23.86
CA ARG A 331 17.87 -5.52 -23.14
C ARG A 331 17.96 -6.84 -23.92
N GLY A 332 17.19 -6.97 -25.01
CA GLY A 332 17.25 -8.10 -25.95
C GLY A 332 17.95 -7.79 -27.28
N SER A 333 18.36 -6.54 -27.51
CA SER A 333 19.00 -6.13 -28.78
C SER A 333 20.39 -6.78 -28.94
N PRO A 334 20.79 -7.22 -30.15
CA PRO A 334 22.13 -7.76 -30.41
C PRO A 334 23.27 -6.86 -29.92
N ALA A 335 23.03 -5.54 -29.85
CA ALA A 335 23.98 -4.54 -29.38
C ALA A 335 24.37 -4.73 -27.89
N THR A 336 23.41 -5.07 -27.01
CA THR A 336 23.70 -5.28 -25.57
C THR A 336 24.34 -6.65 -25.30
N ARG A 337 24.10 -7.66 -26.16
CA ARG A 337 24.83 -8.93 -26.15
C ARG A 337 26.29 -8.78 -26.58
N SER A 338 26.57 -7.95 -27.59
CA SER A 338 27.92 -7.66 -28.06
C SER A 338 28.77 -6.97 -26.97
N PHE A 339 28.18 -6.01 -26.25
CA PHE A 339 28.86 -5.30 -25.17
C PHE A 339 29.20 -6.23 -23.99
N ARG A 340 28.28 -7.13 -23.59
CA ARG A 340 28.55 -8.16 -22.57
C ARG A 340 29.60 -9.17 -23.02
N LYS A 341 29.59 -9.60 -24.29
CA LYS A 341 30.63 -10.48 -24.85
C LYS A 341 32.00 -9.79 -24.85
N SER A 342 32.09 -8.52 -25.25
CA SER A 342 33.36 -7.76 -25.24
C SER A 342 33.94 -7.60 -23.83
N ILE A 343 33.12 -7.35 -22.82
CA ILE A 343 33.58 -7.25 -21.42
C ILE A 343 34.04 -8.62 -20.90
N LYS A 344 33.26 -9.69 -21.16
CA LYS A 344 33.61 -11.05 -20.72
C LYS A 344 34.86 -11.59 -21.44
N LEU A 345 35.05 -11.23 -22.72
CA LEU A 345 36.23 -11.57 -23.51
C LEU A 345 37.47 -10.80 -23.06
N ARG A 346 37.33 -9.52 -22.68
CA ARG A 346 38.43 -8.73 -22.09
C ARG A 346 38.85 -9.21 -20.70
N LEU A 347 37.89 -9.69 -19.88
CA LEU A 347 38.17 -10.28 -18.58
C LEU A 347 38.81 -11.68 -18.68
N LEU A 348 38.45 -12.48 -19.71
CA LEU A 348 39.04 -13.79 -19.94
C LEU A 348 40.43 -13.74 -20.61
N LEU A 349 40.73 -12.70 -21.39
CA LEU A 349 42.01 -12.57 -22.09
C LEU A 349 43.11 -11.83 -21.30
N GLY A 350 42.85 -11.45 -20.03
CA GLY A 350 43.89 -10.87 -19.17
C GLY A 350 44.59 -9.63 -19.74
N VAL A 351 43.94 -8.88 -20.64
CA VAL A 351 44.55 -7.70 -21.28
C VAL A 351 44.45 -6.52 -20.31
N GLN A 352 45.40 -6.44 -19.38
CA GLN A 352 45.75 -5.16 -18.77
C GLN A 352 46.48 -4.33 -19.83
N HIS A 353 45.95 -3.16 -20.17
CA HIS A 353 46.85 -2.10 -20.62
C HIS A 353 46.45 -0.72 -20.10
N ARG A 354 47.44 -0.15 -19.40
CA ARG A 354 47.69 1.27 -19.18
C ARG A 354 47.24 2.13 -20.35
N ARG A 355 46.36 3.09 -20.08
CA ARG A 355 46.43 4.53 -20.46
C ARG A 355 45.05 5.16 -20.18
N VAL A 356 44.87 5.62 -18.94
CA VAL A 356 43.90 6.69 -18.66
C VAL A 356 44.66 7.98 -18.90
N GLY A 357 44.35 8.66 -20.00
CA GLY A 357 45.00 9.91 -20.36
C GLY A 357 44.28 10.61 -21.51
N ARG A 358 43.61 11.71 -21.17
CA ARG A 358 43.03 12.74 -22.05
C ARG A 358 41.87 12.32 -22.96
N PHE A 359 40.66 12.54 -22.47
CA PHE A 359 39.61 13.21 -23.26
C PHE A 359 38.98 14.28 -22.36
N ALA A 360 39.74 15.37 -22.18
CA ALA A 360 39.19 16.63 -21.73
C ALA A 360 38.57 17.34 -22.96
N ASP A 361 37.32 17.73 -22.79
CA ASP A 361 36.87 19.09 -23.06
C ASP A 361 37.20 19.67 -24.45
N ARG A 362 36.24 19.56 -25.38
CA ARG A 362 36.10 20.42 -26.57
C ARG A 362 34.76 20.13 -27.26
N ARG A 363 33.76 20.95 -26.93
CA ARG A 363 32.81 21.61 -27.86
C ARG A 363 31.53 22.02 -27.13
N CYS A 364 31.47 23.29 -26.73
CA CYS A 364 30.33 24.22 -26.88
C CYS A 364 30.64 25.48 -26.06
N GLN A 365 31.41 26.42 -26.64
CA GLN A 365 31.44 27.81 -26.21
C GLN A 365 30.67 28.64 -27.26
N PRO A 366 29.89 29.65 -26.83
CA PRO A 366 29.01 30.41 -27.71
C PRO A 366 29.77 31.51 -28.47
N ASP A 367 29.32 31.78 -29.70
CA ASP A 367 29.76 32.92 -30.51
C ASP A 367 29.58 34.24 -29.77
N ARG A 368 30.70 34.92 -29.50
CA ARG A 368 30.76 36.35 -29.18
C ARG A 368 31.61 37.03 -30.24
N THR A 369 30.98 37.59 -31.25
CA THR A 369 31.55 38.62 -32.12
C THR A 369 30.46 39.63 -32.45
N ALA A 370 30.44 40.73 -31.69
CA ALA A 370 29.91 42.03 -32.09
C ALA A 370 30.28 43.05 -31.00
N ALA A 371 31.47 43.61 -31.12
CA ALA A 371 31.85 44.87 -30.51
C ALA A 371 32.69 45.60 -31.57
N GLU A 372 32.13 46.64 -32.18
CA GLU A 372 32.85 47.74 -32.84
C GLU A 372 31.84 48.88 -33.10
N ALA A 373 32.23 50.09 -32.67
CA ALA A 373 31.55 51.40 -32.68
C ALA A 373 30.54 51.69 -31.56
#